data_AF-A0A3P7PQB2-F1
#
_entry.id   AF-A0A3P7PQB2-F1
#
_cell.length_a   1.000
_cell.length_b   1.000
_cell.length_c   1.000
_cell.angle_alpha   90.00
_cell.angle_beta   90.00
_cell.angle_gamma   90.00
#
_symmetry.space_group_name_H-M   'P 1'
#
loop_
_entity.id
_entity.type
_entity.pdbx_description
1 polymer ?
#
loop_
_entity_poly.entity_id
_entity_poly.type
_entity_poly.pdbx_seq_one_letter_code
_entity_poly.pdbx_strand_id
1 'polypeptide(L)'
;MNRFTKDEWNRFSKLLFDSTFNRNKDFQSSFGEKLNSALSSYILCSQIVSESLPTYIGSLLVAAWPRAHSRSNKESNELLYEIISAIKGWLEVITDEVFVSSKFKFLFVEDDSEMVSKCATGLAEICQATQRRLWMQWPELTDEIFMAIRDCLTCNSCMAKRRLFDVVIQMTSWTHRNSKSKCSISTQTHTSSMLLTNR
;
A
#
# COMPACT_ATOMS: atom_id res chain seq x y z
N MET A 1 -4.23 -17.02 13.96
CA MET A 1 -5.10 -17.46 12.84
C MET A 1 -5.18 -16.30 11.84
N ASN A 2 -5.11 -16.54 10.53
CA ASN A 2 -4.97 -15.58 9.42
C ASN A 2 -3.55 -15.11 9.06
N ARG A 3 -2.58 -16.03 9.04
CA ARG A 3 -1.28 -15.75 8.37
C ARG A 3 -1.38 -16.24 6.94
N PHE A 4 -1.45 -15.32 5.97
CA PHE A 4 -1.26 -15.70 4.57
C PHE A 4 0.17 -16.19 4.38
N THR A 5 0.32 -17.39 3.84
CA THR A 5 1.60 -17.89 3.36
C THR A 5 2.04 -17.11 2.12
N LYS A 6 3.34 -17.06 1.87
CA LYS A 6 3.89 -16.45 0.65
C LYS A 6 3.27 -17.07 -0.62
N ASP A 7 2.96 -18.35 -0.57
CA ASP A 7 2.34 -19.08 -1.68
C ASP A 7 0.89 -18.68 -1.92
N GLU A 8 0.12 -18.46 -0.85
CA GLU A 8 -1.23 -17.91 -0.98
C GLU A 8 -1.19 -16.54 -1.65
N TRP A 9 -0.32 -15.62 -1.20
CA TRP A 9 -0.17 -14.31 -1.83
C TRP A 9 0.22 -14.38 -3.31
N ASN A 10 1.13 -15.30 -3.67
CA ASN A 10 1.51 -15.55 -5.06
C ASN A 10 0.36 -16.14 -5.89
N ARG A 11 -0.47 -17.00 -5.28
CA ARG A 11 -1.66 -17.55 -5.93
C ARG A 11 -2.70 -16.45 -6.15
N PHE A 12 -2.90 -15.57 -5.16
CA PHE A 12 -3.78 -14.41 -5.29
C PHE A 12 -3.31 -13.47 -6.39
N SER A 13 -2.02 -13.13 -6.45
CA SER A 13 -1.51 -12.25 -7.50
C SER A 13 -1.70 -12.83 -8.90
N LYS A 14 -1.54 -14.15 -9.07
CA LYS A 14 -1.85 -14.82 -10.34
C LYS A 14 -3.34 -14.77 -10.69
N LEU A 15 -4.21 -15.01 -9.71
CA LEU A 15 -5.65 -15.00 -9.92
C LEU A 15 -6.18 -13.60 -10.21
N LEU A 16 -5.68 -12.58 -9.51
CA LEU A 16 -6.09 -11.16 -9.63
C LEU A 16 -6.00 -10.63 -11.06
N PHE A 17 -5.03 -11.11 -11.85
CA PHE A 17 -4.85 -10.71 -13.25
C PHE A 17 -5.35 -11.73 -14.26
N ASP A 18 -5.87 -12.87 -13.80
CA ASP A 18 -6.58 -13.80 -14.65
C ASP A 18 -8.02 -13.30 -14.86
N SER A 19 -8.55 -13.56 -16.04
CA SER A 19 -9.94 -13.28 -16.46
C SER A 19 -11.01 -13.79 -15.49
N THR A 20 -10.64 -14.69 -14.58
CA THR A 20 -11.46 -15.29 -13.54
C THR A 20 -11.69 -14.37 -12.34
N PHE A 21 -10.76 -13.48 -11.98
CA PHE A 21 -10.95 -12.56 -10.85
C PHE A 21 -12.17 -11.66 -11.02
N ASN A 22 -12.39 -11.17 -12.25
CA ASN A 22 -13.52 -10.31 -12.56
C ASN A 22 -14.88 -11.05 -12.55
N ARG A 23 -14.88 -12.39 -12.60
CA ARG A 23 -16.10 -13.18 -12.71
C ARG A 23 -16.67 -13.61 -11.36
N ASN A 24 -15.85 -13.62 -10.30
CA ASN A 24 -16.27 -14.15 -9.01
C ASN A 24 -16.32 -13.04 -7.95
N LYS A 25 -17.45 -12.33 -7.86
CA LYS A 25 -17.69 -11.28 -6.86
C LYS A 25 -17.51 -11.80 -5.44
N ASP A 26 -17.98 -13.00 -5.13
CA ASP A 26 -17.85 -13.61 -3.80
C ASP A 26 -16.39 -13.77 -3.39
N PHE A 27 -15.52 -14.12 -4.36
CA PHE A 27 -14.08 -14.17 -4.13
C PHE A 27 -13.48 -12.78 -3.85
N GLN A 28 -13.90 -11.75 -4.60
CA GLN A 28 -13.42 -10.38 -4.38
C GLN A 28 -13.79 -9.90 -2.98
N SER A 29 -15.05 -10.04 -2.59
CA SER A 29 -15.52 -9.60 -1.27
C SER A 29 -14.87 -10.41 -0.14
N SER A 30 -14.75 -11.74 -0.26
CA SER A 30 -14.06 -12.55 0.75
C SER A 30 -12.56 -12.21 0.86
N PHE A 31 -11.91 -11.89 -0.26
CA PHE A 31 -10.52 -11.44 -0.25
C PHE A 31 -10.40 -10.05 0.37
N GLY A 32 -11.31 -9.12 0.05
CA GLY A 32 -11.37 -7.78 0.62
C GLY A 32 -11.54 -7.79 2.14
N GLU A 33 -12.48 -8.59 2.65
CA GLU A 33 -12.67 -8.79 4.10
C GLU A 33 -11.40 -9.29 4.79
N LYS A 34 -10.72 -10.28 4.19
CA LYS A 34 -9.45 -10.79 4.70
C LYS A 34 -8.34 -9.77 4.63
N LEU A 35 -8.29 -8.97 3.57
CA LEU A 35 -7.31 -7.91 3.38
C LEU A 35 -7.48 -6.83 4.44
N ASN A 36 -8.71 -6.37 4.65
CA ASN A 36 -9.06 -5.38 5.65
C ASN A 36 -8.76 -5.89 7.07
N SER A 37 -9.08 -7.16 7.36
CA SER A 37 -8.71 -7.81 8.63
C SER A 37 -7.20 -7.84 8.84
N ALA A 38 -6.41 -8.14 7.80
CA ALA A 38 -4.95 -8.16 7.87
C ALA A 38 -4.36 -6.75 8.07
N LEU A 39 -4.87 -5.75 7.36
CA LEU A 39 -4.46 -4.34 7.50
C LEU A 39 -4.76 -3.79 8.90
N SER A 40 -5.94 -4.10 9.43
CA SER A 40 -6.35 -3.71 10.79
C SER A 40 -5.48 -4.42 11.84
N SER A 41 -5.23 -5.72 11.66
CA SER A 41 -4.39 -6.52 12.57
C SER A 41 -2.92 -6.06 12.54
N TYR A 42 -2.43 -5.52 11.43
CA TYR A 42 -1.05 -5.04 11.33
C TYR A 42 -0.77 -3.90 12.31
N ILE A 43 -1.73 -2.99 12.47
CA ILE A 43 -1.62 -1.87 13.40
C ILE A 43 -1.86 -2.34 14.83
N LEU A 44 -2.91 -3.12 15.06
CA LEU A 44 -3.34 -3.49 16.41
C LEU A 44 -2.47 -4.59 17.04
N CYS A 45 -1.95 -5.53 16.25
CA CYS A 45 -1.29 -6.74 16.72
C CYS A 45 -0.12 -7.13 15.80
N SER A 46 1.03 -6.47 15.99
CA SER A 46 2.25 -6.71 15.20
C SER A 46 2.70 -8.18 15.18
N GLN A 47 2.38 -8.96 16.21
CA GLN A 47 2.78 -10.36 16.34
C GLN A 47 2.09 -11.31 15.34
N ILE A 48 0.94 -10.92 14.77
CA ILE A 48 0.11 -11.82 13.97
C ILE A 48 0.44 -11.71 12.48
N VAL A 49 0.90 -10.55 12.04
CA VAL A 49 1.00 -10.21 10.61
C VAL A 49 2.41 -10.43 10.08
N SER A 50 2.52 -10.96 8.86
CA SER A 50 3.80 -11.09 8.16
C SER A 50 4.41 -9.71 7.92
N GLU A 51 5.71 -9.55 8.20
CA GLU A 51 6.51 -8.34 7.88
C GLU A 51 6.38 -7.87 6.41
N SER A 52 5.91 -8.74 5.51
CA SER A 52 5.71 -8.42 4.10
C SER A 52 4.36 -7.81 3.74
N LEU A 53 3.43 -7.59 4.68
CA LEU A 53 2.08 -7.10 4.33
C LEU A 53 2.10 -5.73 3.65
N PRO A 54 2.76 -4.68 4.19
CA PRO A 54 2.75 -3.36 3.54
C PRO A 54 3.39 -3.41 2.14
N THR A 55 4.44 -4.21 1.95
CA THR A 55 5.05 -4.45 0.63
C THR A 55 4.07 -5.06 -0.37
N TYR A 56 3.26 -6.02 0.08
CA TYR A 56 2.25 -6.65 -0.76
C TYR A 56 1.12 -5.68 -1.11
N ILE A 57 0.65 -4.90 -0.14
CA ILE A 57 -0.35 -3.84 -0.33
C ILE A 57 0.14 -2.81 -1.33
N GLY A 58 1.39 -2.36 -1.20
CA GLY A 58 2.03 -1.49 -2.18
C GLY A 58 2.01 -2.09 -3.58
N SER A 59 2.31 -3.39 -3.71
CA SER A 59 2.31 -4.08 -5.00
C SER A 59 0.93 -4.14 -5.66
N LEU A 60 -0.13 -4.36 -4.86
CA LEU A 60 -1.52 -4.31 -5.33
C LEU A 60 -1.94 -2.89 -5.73
N LEU A 61 -1.56 -1.91 -4.92
CA LEU A 61 -1.87 -0.50 -5.16
C LEU A 61 -1.30 -0.01 -6.49
N VAL A 62 -0.07 -0.45 -6.84
CA VAL A 62 0.58 -0.06 -8.11
C VAL A 62 0.40 -1.06 -9.26
N ALA A 63 -0.42 -2.08 -9.08
CA ALA A 63 -0.58 -3.13 -10.07
C ALA A 63 -1.12 -2.60 -11.42
N ALA A 64 -0.87 -3.35 -12.49
CA ALA A 64 -1.41 -3.06 -13.81
C ALA A 64 -2.87 -3.55 -13.92
N TRP A 65 -3.77 -2.89 -13.19
CA TRP A 65 -5.19 -3.23 -13.20
C TRP A 65 -5.79 -3.09 -14.62
N PRO A 66 -6.67 -4.01 -15.05
CA PRO A 66 -7.43 -3.84 -16.28
C PRO A 66 -8.16 -2.50 -16.28
N ARG A 67 -8.31 -1.87 -17.45
CA ARG A 67 -8.90 -0.53 -17.58
C ARG A 67 -10.26 -0.37 -16.92
N ALA A 68 -11.07 -1.44 -16.89
CA ALA A 68 -12.38 -1.45 -16.25
C ALA A 68 -12.32 -1.37 -14.70
N HIS A 69 -11.19 -1.75 -14.11
CA HIS A 69 -10.97 -1.86 -12.66
C HIS A 69 -9.80 -0.97 -12.18
N SER A 70 -9.32 -0.04 -13.02
CA SER A 70 -8.20 0.82 -12.67
C SER A 70 -8.59 1.99 -11.77
N ARG A 71 -9.90 2.24 -11.58
CA ARG A 71 -10.41 3.26 -10.67
C ARG A 71 -10.61 2.67 -9.29
N SER A 72 -10.19 3.40 -8.26
CA SER A 72 -10.26 3.01 -6.85
C SER A 72 -11.57 3.34 -6.15
N ASN A 73 -12.68 3.40 -6.89
CA ASN A 73 -14.00 3.56 -6.27
C ASN A 73 -14.64 2.18 -6.05
N LYS A 74 -15.55 2.10 -5.08
CA LYS A 74 -16.21 0.85 -4.68
C LYS A 74 -16.93 0.14 -5.83
N GLU A 75 -17.43 0.90 -6.81
CA GLU A 75 -18.15 0.37 -7.98
C GLU A 75 -17.24 -0.29 -9.02
N SER A 76 -16.03 0.26 -9.21
CA SER A 76 -15.05 -0.22 -10.19
C SER A 76 -14.15 -1.29 -9.61
N ASN A 77 -13.60 -1.05 -8.41
CA ASN A 77 -12.64 -1.93 -7.78
C ASN A 77 -12.72 -1.80 -6.25
N GLU A 78 -13.50 -2.69 -5.65
CA GLU A 78 -13.70 -2.76 -4.19
C GLU A 78 -12.36 -2.94 -3.46
N LEU A 79 -11.44 -3.76 -3.98
CA LEU A 79 -10.15 -3.98 -3.34
C LEU A 79 -9.26 -2.73 -3.33
N LEU A 80 -9.17 -2.03 -4.46
CA LEU A 80 -8.41 -0.77 -4.50
C LEU A 80 -9.03 0.28 -3.58
N TYR A 81 -10.37 0.34 -3.53
CA TYR A 81 -11.08 1.23 -2.62
C TYR A 81 -10.72 0.93 -1.16
N GLU A 82 -10.79 -0.34 -0.74
CA GLU A 82 -10.43 -0.77 0.61
C GLU A 82 -8.97 -0.47 0.97
N ILE A 83 -8.03 -0.74 0.05
CA ILE A 83 -6.62 -0.42 0.25
C ILE A 83 -6.40 1.08 0.46
N ILE A 84 -6.98 1.92 -0.41
CA ILE A 84 -6.84 3.37 -0.29
C ILE A 84 -7.52 3.88 0.98
N SER A 85 -8.71 3.38 1.32
CA SER A 85 -9.40 3.73 2.57
C SER A 85 -8.57 3.37 3.81
N ALA A 86 -7.92 2.20 3.83
CA ALA A 86 -7.05 1.81 4.93
C ALA A 86 -5.82 2.73 5.04
N ILE A 87 -5.17 3.04 3.92
CA ILE A 87 -4.03 3.97 3.89
C ILE A 87 -4.47 5.36 4.38
N LYS A 88 -5.65 5.83 3.97
CA LYS A 88 -6.21 7.10 4.46
C LYS A 88 -6.48 7.07 5.96
N GLY A 89 -7.00 5.98 6.50
CA GLY A 89 -7.12 5.81 7.95
C GLY A 89 -5.77 5.85 8.67
N TRP A 90 -4.71 5.30 8.08
CA TRP A 90 -3.36 5.38 8.66
C TRP A 90 -2.81 6.81 8.64
N LEU A 91 -3.12 7.57 7.58
CA LEU A 91 -2.76 8.98 7.47
C LEU A 91 -3.49 9.81 8.53
N GLU A 92 -4.79 9.59 8.71
CA GLU A 92 -5.60 10.27 9.74
C GLU A 92 -5.01 10.06 11.14
N VAL A 93 -4.66 8.82 11.50
CA VAL A 93 -4.00 8.50 12.77
C VAL A 93 -2.71 9.31 12.98
N ILE A 94 -1.90 9.44 11.93
CA ILE A 94 -0.64 10.20 11.99
C ILE A 94 -0.91 11.70 12.11
N THR A 95 -1.81 12.25 11.30
CA THR A 95 -2.07 13.70 11.27
C THR A 95 -2.81 14.17 12.52
N ASP A 96 -3.72 13.37 13.05
CA ASP A 96 -4.45 13.69 14.28
C ASP A 96 -3.52 13.73 15.47
N GLU A 97 -2.56 12.80 15.58
CA GLU A 97 -1.56 12.86 16.64
C GLU A 97 -0.70 14.13 16.56
N VAL A 98 -0.31 14.56 15.36
CA VAL A 98 0.47 15.80 15.21
C VAL A 98 -0.36 17.01 15.63
N PHE A 99 -1.65 17.02 15.28
CA PHE A 99 -2.56 18.10 15.66
C PHE A 99 -2.80 18.15 17.17
N VAL A 100 -3.05 17.00 17.80
CA VAL A 100 -3.33 16.93 19.22
C VAL A 100 -2.05 17.09 20.05
N SER A 101 -0.89 16.60 19.60
CA SER A 101 0.42 16.81 20.27
C SER A 101 0.79 18.30 20.33
N SER A 102 0.40 19.05 19.30
CA SER A 102 0.57 20.50 19.26
C SER A 102 -0.32 21.26 20.26
N LYS A 103 -1.44 20.67 20.70
CA LYS A 103 -2.47 21.36 21.49
C LYS A 103 -2.69 20.81 22.91
N PHE A 104 -2.39 19.53 23.15
CA PHE A 104 -2.74 18.78 24.36
C PHE A 104 -1.64 17.76 24.76
N LYS A 105 -0.36 18.14 24.61
CA LYS A 105 0.84 17.33 24.90
C LYS A 105 0.87 16.55 26.23
N PHE A 106 0.02 16.88 27.21
CA PHE A 106 0.03 16.30 28.55
C PHE A 106 -0.94 15.10 28.76
N LEU A 107 -1.81 14.79 27.81
CA LEU A 107 -2.87 13.77 27.98
C LEU A 107 -2.64 12.45 27.23
N PHE A 108 -1.56 12.34 26.48
CA PHE A 108 -1.34 11.16 25.64
C PHE A 108 -0.80 9.98 26.42
N VAL A 109 -1.52 8.87 26.29
CA VAL A 109 -1.15 7.54 26.77
C VAL A 109 -0.07 6.99 25.83
N GLU A 110 0.92 6.27 26.36
CA GLU A 110 2.04 5.70 25.57
C GLU A 110 1.59 4.85 24.36
N ASP A 111 0.36 4.32 24.40
CA ASP A 111 -0.23 3.43 23.39
C ASP A 111 -0.48 4.14 22.04
N ASP A 112 -0.84 5.42 22.05
CA ASP A 112 -1.11 6.18 20.82
C ASP A 112 0.18 6.32 19.98
N SER A 113 1.31 6.56 20.66
CA SER A 113 2.62 6.75 20.04
C SER A 113 3.12 5.49 19.33
N GLU A 114 2.81 4.31 19.87
CA GLU A 114 3.13 3.04 19.22
C GLU A 114 2.28 2.87 17.95
N MET A 115 0.99 3.19 18.02
CA MET A 115 0.08 3.13 16.88
C MET A 115 0.54 4.05 15.74
N VAL A 116 0.89 5.30 16.04
CA VAL A 116 1.44 6.23 15.04
C VAL A 116 2.75 5.72 14.46
N SER A 117 3.64 5.18 15.29
CA SER A 117 4.90 4.62 14.81
C SER A 117 4.69 3.42 13.88
N LYS A 118 3.67 2.58 14.13
CA LYS A 118 3.29 1.46 13.25
C LYS A 118 2.69 1.94 11.93
N CYS A 119 1.74 2.86 11.96
CA CYS A 119 1.15 3.46 10.76
C CYS A 119 2.24 4.10 9.89
N ALA A 120 3.13 4.89 10.51
CA ALA A 120 4.22 5.55 9.80
C ALA A 120 5.22 4.54 9.21
N THR A 121 5.51 3.45 9.93
CA THR A 121 6.36 2.36 9.42
C THR A 121 5.70 1.64 8.25
N GLY A 122 4.41 1.33 8.33
CA GLY A 122 3.66 0.71 7.23
C GLY A 122 3.63 1.57 5.97
N LEU A 123 3.40 2.88 6.12
CA LEU A 123 3.48 3.82 5.00
C LEU A 123 4.89 3.90 4.39
N ALA A 124 5.92 3.91 5.23
CA ALA A 124 7.30 3.91 4.78
C ALA A 124 7.62 2.66 3.94
N GLU A 125 7.17 1.49 4.40
CA GLU A 125 7.36 0.22 3.69
C GLU A 125 6.59 0.17 2.37
N ILE A 126 5.36 0.69 2.32
CA ILE A 126 4.59 0.84 1.07
C ILE A 126 5.38 1.71 0.09
N CYS A 127 5.78 2.91 0.49
CA CYS A 127 6.52 3.85 -0.35
C CYS A 127 7.84 3.26 -0.86
N GLN A 128 8.57 2.54 -0.01
CA GLN A 128 9.83 1.91 -0.38
C GLN A 128 9.63 0.77 -1.40
N ALA A 129 8.53 0.02 -1.29
CA ALA A 129 8.19 -1.07 -2.20
C ALA A 129 7.72 -0.56 -3.58
N THR A 130 6.89 0.47 -3.60
CA THR A 130 6.25 0.97 -4.82
C THR A 130 7.09 1.98 -5.59
N GLN A 131 7.89 2.77 -4.86
CA GLN A 131 8.76 3.81 -5.40
C GLN A 131 7.99 4.77 -6.34
N ARG A 132 8.66 5.25 -7.40
CA ARG A 132 8.10 6.13 -8.44
C ARG A 132 6.75 5.64 -9.01
N ARG A 133 6.44 4.33 -9.00
CA ARG A 133 5.16 3.84 -9.54
C ARG A 133 3.96 4.35 -8.74
N LEU A 134 4.12 4.53 -7.44
CA LEU A 134 3.07 5.12 -6.59
C LEU A 134 2.77 6.54 -7.04
N TRP A 135 3.81 7.37 -7.19
CA TRP A 135 3.68 8.75 -7.68
C TRP A 135 3.05 8.84 -9.07
N MET A 136 3.40 7.92 -9.98
CA MET A 136 2.86 7.92 -11.34
C MET A 136 1.37 7.51 -11.40
N GLN A 137 0.89 6.67 -10.48
CA GLN A 137 -0.49 6.16 -10.48
C GLN A 137 -1.40 6.93 -9.53
N TRP A 138 -0.87 7.39 -8.41
CA TRP A 138 -1.60 8.02 -7.30
C TRP A 138 -0.83 9.24 -6.79
N PRO A 139 -0.66 10.30 -7.60
CA PRO A 139 0.12 11.47 -7.20
C PRO A 139 -0.47 12.16 -5.97
N GLU A 140 -1.80 12.30 -5.89
CA GLU A 140 -2.47 12.96 -4.75
C GLU A 140 -2.25 12.18 -3.45
N LEU A 141 -2.37 10.85 -3.49
CA LEU A 141 -2.09 9.99 -2.34
C LEU A 141 -0.62 10.07 -1.94
N THR A 142 0.28 10.18 -2.91
CA THR A 142 1.72 10.32 -2.67
C THR A 142 2.02 11.62 -1.93
N ASP A 143 1.36 12.72 -2.32
CA ASP A 143 1.51 14.03 -1.67
C ASP A 143 0.92 14.02 -0.25
N GLU A 144 -0.24 13.38 -0.05
CA GLU A 144 -0.83 13.18 1.29
C GLU A 144 0.14 12.40 2.21
N ILE A 145 0.72 11.31 1.71
CA ILE A 145 1.72 10.52 2.45
C ILE A 145 2.97 11.35 2.74
N PHE A 146 3.46 12.12 1.77
CA PHE A 146 4.65 12.95 1.94
C PHE A 146 4.46 13.98 3.07
N MET A 147 3.31 14.65 3.09
CA MET A 147 2.97 15.63 4.12
C MET A 147 2.84 14.99 5.51
N ALA A 148 2.10 13.88 5.62
CA ALA A 148 1.95 13.17 6.90
C ALA A 148 3.29 12.67 7.46
N ILE A 149 4.18 12.15 6.59
CA ILE A 149 5.52 11.71 7.01
C ILE A 149 6.36 12.91 7.50
N ARG A 150 6.31 14.04 6.79
CA ARG A 150 7.02 15.26 7.18
C ARG A 150 6.56 15.76 8.55
N ASP A 151 5.26 15.73 8.80
CA ASP A 151 4.67 16.13 10.07
C ASP A 151 5.12 15.17 11.20
N CYS A 152 5.10 13.86 10.95
CA CYS A 152 5.65 12.83 11.85
C CYS A 152 7.13 13.07 12.23
N LEU A 153 7.96 13.50 11.27
CA LEU A 153 9.38 13.79 11.53
C LEU A 153 9.57 14.96 12.52
N THR A 154 8.63 15.90 12.56
CA THR A 154 8.65 17.01 13.51
C THR A 154 8.08 16.65 14.89
N CYS A 155 7.30 15.57 14.99
CA CYS A 155 6.74 15.10 16.25
C CYS A 155 7.80 14.37 17.10
N ASN A 156 7.74 14.49 18.42
CA ASN A 156 8.66 13.78 19.33
C ASN A 156 8.25 12.33 19.63
N SER A 157 6.97 11.97 19.45
CA SER A 157 6.44 10.63 19.75
C SER A 157 6.85 9.58 18.71
N CYS A 158 7.03 9.98 17.44
CA CYS A 158 7.31 9.04 16.38
C CYS A 158 8.70 8.38 16.55
N MET A 159 8.73 7.07 16.77
CA MET A 159 9.97 6.28 16.88
C MET A 159 10.55 5.88 15.51
N ALA A 160 9.76 5.99 14.44
CA ALA A 160 10.13 5.54 13.09
C ALA A 160 10.96 6.57 12.28
N LYS A 161 11.42 7.66 12.90
CA LYS A 161 12.05 8.83 12.23
C LYS A 161 13.13 8.48 11.21
N ARG A 162 14.03 7.54 11.53
CA ARG A 162 15.11 7.16 10.61
C ARG A 162 14.59 6.59 9.30
N ARG A 163 13.64 5.65 9.38
CA ARG A 163 13.02 5.03 8.19
C ARG A 163 12.23 6.06 7.39
N LEU A 164 11.49 6.93 8.08
CA LEU A 164 10.73 8.00 7.46
C LEU A 164 11.62 8.99 6.71
N PHE A 165 12.75 9.36 7.30
CA PHE A 165 13.72 10.25 6.67
C PHE A 165 14.30 9.66 5.38
N ASP A 166 14.65 8.37 5.38
CA ASP A 166 15.13 7.68 4.18
C ASP A 166 14.06 7.66 3.08
N VAL A 167 12.79 7.47 3.45
CA VAL A 167 11.66 7.48 2.50
C VAL A 167 11.43 8.88 1.93
N VAL A 168 11.48 9.95 2.74
CA VAL A 168 11.35 11.33 2.24
C VAL A 168 12.43 11.67 1.21
N ILE A 169 13.68 11.28 1.47
CA ILE A 169 14.78 11.44 0.51
C ILE A 169 14.46 10.68 -0.79
N GLN A 170 13.96 9.45 -0.69
CA GLN A 170 13.57 8.69 -1.87
C GLN A 170 12.41 9.36 -2.63
N MET A 171 11.36 9.80 -1.93
CA MET A 171 10.17 10.43 -2.53
C MET A 171 10.51 11.70 -3.30
N THR A 172 11.34 12.57 -2.72
CA THR A 172 11.80 13.79 -3.42
C THR A 172 12.53 13.47 -4.72
N SER A 173 13.28 12.36 -4.76
CA SER A 173 13.97 11.93 -5.97
C SER A 173 13.05 11.45 -7.09
N TRP A 174 11.82 11.03 -6.77
CA TRP A 174 10.88 10.46 -7.76
C TRP A 174 10.37 11.48 -8.77
N THR A 175 10.44 12.77 -8.47
CA THR A 175 10.01 13.84 -9.39
C THR A 175 11.03 14.10 -10.51
N HIS A 176 12.28 13.67 -10.35
CA HIS A 176 13.30 13.88 -11.37
C HIS A 176 13.03 13.05 -12.63
N ARG A 177 13.26 13.67 -13.79
CA ARG A 177 13.10 13.06 -15.13
C ARG A 177 13.84 11.72 -15.30
N ASN A 178 14.97 11.56 -14.59
CA ASN A 178 15.84 10.38 -14.70
C ASN A 178 15.65 9.36 -13.57
N SER A 179 14.65 9.53 -12.71
CA SER A 179 14.43 8.61 -11.59
C SER A 179 13.98 7.24 -12.10
N LYS A 180 14.84 6.24 -11.89
CA LYS A 180 14.55 4.85 -12.24
C LYS A 180 13.76 4.21 -11.09
N SER A 181 12.64 3.57 -11.40
CA SER A 181 12.01 2.62 -10.48
C SER A 181 12.78 1.31 -10.53
N LYS A 182 13.12 0.74 -9.38
CA LYS A 182 13.69 -0.61 -9.28
C LYS A 182 12.61 -1.69 -9.33
N CYS A 183 11.33 -1.33 -9.38
CA CYS A 183 10.22 -2.26 -9.43
C CYS A 183 10.09 -2.82 -10.87
N SER A 184 10.74 -3.96 -11.15
CA SER A 184 10.56 -4.69 -12.39
C SER A 184 9.36 -5.64 -12.28
N ILE A 185 8.24 -5.30 -12.92
CA ILE A 185 7.27 -6.31 -13.35
C ILE A 185 7.69 -6.70 -14.76
N SER A 186 8.24 -7.91 -14.91
CA SER A 186 8.52 -8.49 -16.22
C SER A 186 7.25 -9.14 -16.74
N THR A 187 6.63 -8.55 -17.76
CA THR A 187 5.55 -9.17 -18.53
C THR A 187 6.16 -9.67 -19.84
N GLN A 188 6.34 -10.98 -19.99
CA GLN A 188 6.73 -11.56 -21.28
C GLN A 188 5.48 -11.64 -22.17
N THR A 189 5.50 -10.98 -23.33
CA THR A 189 4.46 -11.15 -24.35
C THR A 189 4.69 -12.48 -25.08
N HIS A 190 3.76 -13.43 -24.95
CA HIS A 190 3.78 -14.64 -25.76
C HIS A 190 3.44 -14.27 -27.22
N THR A 191 4.42 -14.25 -28.11
CA THR A 191 4.18 -14.22 -29.56
C THR A 191 3.76 -15.62 -30.00
N SER A 192 2.44 -15.89 -30.01
CA SER A 192 1.93 -17.04 -30.77
C SER A 192 2.08 -16.74 -32.25
N SER A 193 3.16 -17.26 -32.83
CA SER A 193 3.32 -17.44 -34.27
C SER A 193 2.19 -18.34 -34.78
N MET A 194 1.12 -17.73 -35.31
CA MET A 194 0.19 -18.46 -36.18
C MET A 194 0.86 -18.59 -37.55
N LEU A 195 1.53 -19.73 -37.72
CA LEU A 195 1.90 -20.28 -39.02
C LEU A 195 0.63 -20.35 -39.88
N LEU A 196 0.55 -19.45 -40.87
CA LEU A 196 -0.28 -19.64 -42.05
C LEU A 196 0.32 -20.79 -42.84
N THR A 197 -0.18 -22.00 -42.62
CA THR A 197 0.09 -23.16 -43.46
C THR A 197 -1.21 -23.83 -43.91
N ASN A 198 -1.40 -23.83 -45.22
CA ASN A 198 -2.17 -24.77 -46.04
C ASN A 198 -3.71 -24.75 -45.95
N ARG A 199 -4.35 -24.02 -46.85
CA ARG A 199 -5.14 -24.59 -47.96
C ARG A 199 -5.42 -23.55 -49.05
#